data_AF-A0A972Y6Z1-F1
#
_entry.id   AF-A0A972Y6Z1-F1
#
_cell.length_a   1.000
_cell.length_b   1.000
_cell.length_c   1.000
_cell.angle_alpha   90.00
_cell.angle_beta   90.00
_cell.angle_gamma   90.00
#
_symmetry.space_group_name_H-M   'P 1'
#
loop_
_entity.id
_entity.type
_entity.pdbx_description
1 polymer ?
#
loop_
_entity_poly.entity_id
_entity_poly.type
_entity_poly.pdbx_seq_one_letter_code
_entity_poly.pdbx_strand_id
1 'polypeptide(L)'
;MRIKSILVGSMLAATLGGCITGLPSDMTVAEYCANPDNASEEVCRLKVEIDGNATALAETNLSLRDARQMADSAMSAANSAQASANAAQSRADEAYSLATHLSEKDLDCKTTTVQQSNIGTCEPGYTVMGCVQTRYTHRAGGLSFLRELNNEQCRFNSQVLEMQVRCCRAANDGGTVSSGS
;
A
#
# COMPACT_ATOMS: atom_id res chain seq x y z
N MET A 1 -35.68 13.69 6.52
CA MET A 1 -34.22 13.56 6.68
C MET A 1 -33.64 12.98 5.40
N ARG A 2 -32.73 13.70 4.73
CA ARG A 2 -31.95 13.23 3.58
C ARG A 2 -30.53 13.73 3.78
N ILE A 3 -29.60 12.80 4.02
CA ILE A 3 -28.16 13.08 4.11
C ILE A 3 -27.61 12.89 2.69
N LYS A 4 -27.13 13.98 2.09
CA LYS A 4 -26.37 13.95 0.84
C LYS A 4 -24.88 13.99 1.19
N SER A 5 -24.18 12.94 0.81
CA SER A 5 -22.73 12.82 0.77
C SER A 5 -22.10 13.89 -0.11
N ILE A 6 -21.05 14.56 0.36
CA ILE A 6 -19.96 15.05 -0.49
C ILE A 6 -18.65 14.82 0.28
N LEU A 7 -17.89 13.84 -0.21
CA LEU A 7 -16.45 13.72 -0.05
C LEU A 7 -15.79 14.85 -0.87
N VAL A 8 -14.99 15.70 -0.25
CA VAL A 8 -13.91 16.41 -0.95
C VAL A 8 -12.64 16.22 -0.12
N GLY A 9 -11.92 15.15 -0.45
CA GLY A 9 -10.52 15.01 -0.14
C GLY A 9 -9.68 15.50 -1.33
N SER A 10 -8.50 16.02 -0.98
CA SER A 10 -7.26 15.87 -1.78
C SER A 10 -7.17 16.58 -3.14
N MET A 11 -6.61 17.79 -3.19
CA MET A 11 -5.57 18.16 -4.18
C MET A 11 -5.04 19.57 -3.92
N LEU A 12 -3.81 19.67 -3.40
CA LEU A 12 -2.99 20.90 -3.45
C LEU A 12 -1.49 20.55 -3.39
N ALA A 13 -1.11 19.46 -4.05
CA ALA A 13 0.28 19.02 -4.20
C ALA A 13 0.46 18.24 -5.52
N ALA A 14 0.51 18.98 -6.62
CA ALA A 14 0.95 18.66 -7.99
C ALA A 14 0.15 19.65 -8.87
N THR A 15 0.73 20.70 -9.46
CA THR A 15 1.46 20.58 -10.73
C THR A 15 2.25 21.87 -11.01
N LEU A 16 3.52 21.95 -10.60
CA LEU A 16 4.49 22.84 -11.28
C LEU A 16 5.12 22.17 -12.53
N GLY A 17 4.63 20.99 -12.91
CA GLY A 17 5.08 20.24 -14.10
C GLY A 17 4.07 20.14 -15.25
N GLY A 18 2.93 20.84 -15.17
CA GLY A 18 1.84 20.71 -16.16
C GLY A 18 1.76 21.79 -17.25
N CYS A 19 2.56 22.86 -17.18
CA CYS A 19 2.39 24.04 -18.05
C CYS A 19 3.25 24.03 -19.34
N ILE A 20 3.80 22.89 -19.77
CA ILE A 20 4.80 22.87 -20.88
C ILE A 20 4.32 22.09 -22.12
N THR A 21 3.20 21.39 -22.11
CA THR A 21 2.82 20.52 -23.25
C THR A 21 1.95 21.19 -24.32
N GLY A 22 1.61 22.48 -24.20
CA GLY A 22 0.74 23.19 -25.15
C GLY A 22 1.25 24.53 -25.65
N LEU A 23 2.37 25.04 -25.12
CA LEU A 23 2.96 26.29 -25.60
C LEU A 23 4.07 26.01 -26.62
N PRO A 24 4.09 26.70 -27.77
CA PRO A 24 5.27 26.73 -28.63
C PRO A 24 6.48 27.17 -27.80
N SER A 25 7.58 26.42 -27.92
CA SER A 25 8.77 26.55 -27.05
C SER A 25 9.51 27.88 -27.20
N ASP A 26 9.10 28.70 -28.17
CA ASP A 26 9.68 29.96 -28.59
C ASP A 26 8.85 31.20 -28.19
N MET A 27 7.71 31.03 -27.50
CA MET A 27 6.87 32.17 -27.07
C MET A 27 6.48 32.13 -25.60
N THR A 28 6.34 33.33 -25.03
CA THR A 28 5.89 33.47 -23.64
C THR A 28 4.38 33.27 -23.52
N VAL A 29 3.89 32.87 -22.35
CA VAL A 29 2.45 32.73 -22.06
C VAL A 29 1.68 34.04 -22.31
N ALA A 30 2.34 35.19 -22.15
CA ALA A 30 1.75 36.48 -22.44
C ALA A 30 1.49 36.69 -23.94
N GLU A 31 2.42 36.28 -24.79
CA GLU A 31 2.31 36.40 -26.24
C GLU A 31 1.32 35.36 -26.80
N TYR A 32 1.35 34.13 -26.27
CA TYR A 32 0.44 33.05 -26.66
C TYR A 32 -1.04 33.41 -26.39
N CYS A 33 -1.31 34.02 -25.24
CA CYS A 33 -2.64 34.42 -24.81
C CYS A 33 -3.09 35.81 -25.32
N ALA A 34 -2.23 36.54 -26.03
CA ALA A 34 -2.59 37.78 -26.70
C ALA A 34 -3.30 37.53 -28.05
N ASN A 35 -3.25 36.30 -28.58
CA ASN A 35 -4.01 35.89 -29.75
C ASN A 35 -5.47 35.55 -29.35
N PRO A 36 -6.49 36.23 -29.91
CA PRO A 36 -7.90 36.01 -29.56
C PRO A 36 -8.38 34.57 -29.80
N ASP A 37 -7.79 33.85 -30.75
CA ASP A 37 -8.15 32.46 -31.05
C ASP A 37 -7.73 31.49 -29.93
N ASN A 38 -6.78 31.87 -29.08
CA ASN A 38 -6.27 31.07 -27.96
C ASN A 38 -6.89 31.48 -26.62
N ALA A 39 -7.80 32.46 -26.59
CA ALA A 39 -8.36 33.01 -25.37
C ALA A 39 -9.19 31.99 -24.55
N SER A 40 -9.72 30.95 -25.21
CA SER A 40 -10.45 29.86 -24.56
C SER A 40 -9.57 28.73 -24.02
N GLU A 41 -8.27 28.76 -24.28
CA GLU A 41 -7.33 27.77 -23.75
C GLU A 41 -7.16 27.92 -22.23
N GLU A 42 -7.03 26.78 -21.54
CA GLU A 42 -7.02 26.76 -20.06
C GLU A 42 -5.89 27.59 -19.46
N VAL A 43 -4.74 27.65 -20.13
CA VAL A 43 -3.57 28.44 -19.70
C VAL A 43 -3.88 29.95 -19.73
N CYS A 44 -4.66 30.41 -20.72
CA CYS A 44 -5.04 31.81 -20.85
C CYS A 44 -6.15 32.20 -19.87
N ARG A 45 -7.10 31.30 -19.61
CA ARG A 45 -8.06 31.46 -18.50
C ARG A 45 -7.38 31.55 -17.15
N LEU A 46 -6.41 30.66 -16.89
CA LEU A 46 -5.66 30.66 -15.63
C LEU A 46 -4.87 31.97 -15.44
N LYS A 47 -4.29 32.52 -16.52
CA LYS A 47 -3.63 33.83 -16.48
C LYS A 47 -4.62 34.96 -16.14
N VAL A 48 -5.79 35.00 -16.77
CA VAL A 48 -6.83 36.00 -16.48
C VAL A 48 -7.31 35.89 -15.03
N GLU A 49 -7.46 34.67 -14.51
CA GLU A 49 -7.80 34.43 -13.10
C GLU A 49 -6.67 34.91 -12.16
N ILE A 50 -5.39 34.67 -12.50
CA ILE A 50 -4.24 35.13 -11.70
C ILE A 50 -4.11 36.65 -11.72
N ASP A 51 -4.24 37.30 -12.88
CA ASP A 51 -4.15 38.76 -13.02
C ASP A 51 -5.36 39.43 -12.35
N GLY A 52 -6.54 38.83 -12.44
CA GLY A 52 -7.75 39.22 -11.72
C GLY A 52 -7.59 39.07 -10.20
N ASN A 53 -7.00 37.96 -9.74
CA ASN A 53 -6.70 37.75 -8.32
C ASN A 53 -5.60 38.69 -7.82
N ALA A 54 -4.59 39.00 -8.64
CA ALA A 54 -3.53 39.96 -8.30
C ALA A 54 -4.11 41.37 -8.16
N THR A 55 -5.06 41.74 -9.01
CA THR A 55 -5.81 43.01 -8.91
C THR A 55 -6.69 43.02 -7.67
N ALA A 56 -7.41 41.92 -7.40
CA ALA A 56 -8.22 41.79 -6.17
C ALA A 56 -7.36 41.77 -4.89
N LEU A 57 -6.15 41.22 -4.93
CA LEU A 57 -5.17 41.26 -3.85
C LEU A 57 -4.56 42.66 -3.66
N ALA A 58 -4.45 43.46 -4.72
CA ALA A 58 -4.05 44.87 -4.63
C ALA A 58 -5.17 45.77 -4.10
N GLU A 59 -6.44 45.44 -4.38
CA GLU A 59 -7.62 46.11 -3.82
C GLU A 59 -7.92 45.68 -2.38
N THR A 60 -7.54 44.46 -1.99
CA THR A 60 -7.63 44.01 -0.61
C THR A 60 -6.47 44.62 0.17
N ASN A 61 -6.78 45.56 1.07
CA ASN A 61 -5.83 46.26 1.94
C ASN A 61 -5.25 45.34 3.03
N LEU A 62 -4.75 44.15 2.64
CA LEU A 62 -3.95 43.29 3.49
C LEU A 62 -2.64 44.02 3.72
N SER A 63 -2.40 44.45 4.95
CA SER A 63 -1.12 45.04 5.28
C SER A 63 -0.03 43.99 4.99
N LEU A 64 1.17 44.41 4.58
CA LEU A 64 2.34 43.51 4.41
C LEU A 64 2.57 42.61 5.64
N ARG A 65 2.10 43.04 6.82
CA ARG A 65 2.10 42.28 8.07
C ARG A 65 1.16 41.08 8.03
N ASP A 66 -0.06 41.24 7.51
CA ASP A 66 -1.06 40.18 7.40
C ASP A 66 -0.63 39.13 6.36
N ALA A 67 -0.09 39.59 5.23
CA ALA A 67 0.47 38.70 4.21
C ALA A 67 1.67 37.87 4.76
N ARG A 68 2.56 38.50 5.54
CA ARG A 68 3.67 37.79 6.21
C ARG A 68 3.15 36.80 7.25
N GLN A 69 2.18 37.20 8.06
CA GLN A 69 1.58 36.32 9.07
C GLN A 69 0.92 35.09 8.45
N MET A 70 0.24 35.25 7.31
CA MET A 70 -0.34 34.14 6.55
C MET A 70 0.73 33.23 5.96
N ALA A 71 1.80 33.80 5.39
CA ALA A 71 2.93 33.03 4.88
C ALA A 71 3.64 32.23 5.99
N ASP A 72 3.87 32.85 7.15
CA ASP A 72 4.46 32.19 8.32
C ASP A 72 3.58 31.05 8.84
N SER A 73 2.27 31.27 8.88
CA SER A 73 1.30 30.25 9.29
C SER A 73 1.25 29.07 8.30
N ALA A 74 1.30 29.35 7.00
CA ALA A 74 1.34 28.34 5.95
C ALA A 74 2.65 27.53 5.98
N MET A 75 3.80 28.19 6.19
CA MET A 75 5.09 27.51 6.35
C MET A 75 5.10 26.61 7.59
N SER A 76 4.55 27.08 8.71
CA SER A 76 4.42 26.27 9.94
C SER A 76 3.54 25.04 9.74
N ALA A 77 2.40 25.20 9.06
CA ALA A 77 1.52 24.09 8.71
C ALA A 77 2.16 23.10 7.72
N ALA A 78 2.92 23.59 6.74
CA ALA A 78 3.66 22.75 5.81
C ALA A 78 4.76 21.94 6.53
N ASN A 79 5.49 22.57 7.45
CA ASN A 79 6.52 21.89 8.23
C ASN A 79 5.94 20.80 9.15
N SER A 80 4.79 21.06 9.78
CA SER A 80 4.12 20.06 10.62
C SER A 80 3.53 18.91 9.80
N ALA A 81 3.00 19.20 8.61
CA ALA A 81 2.55 18.20 7.65
C ALA A 81 3.72 17.33 7.16
N GLN A 82 4.86 17.93 6.80
CA GLN A 82 6.05 17.20 6.38
C GLN A 82 6.59 16.30 7.48
N ALA A 83 6.64 16.79 8.72
CA ALA A 83 7.07 15.99 9.88
C ALA A 83 6.14 14.79 10.10
N SER A 84 4.82 15.01 9.97
CA SER A 84 3.81 13.94 10.10
C SER A 84 3.93 12.91 8.97
N ALA A 85 4.19 13.36 7.73
CA ALA A 85 4.42 12.50 6.58
C ALA A 85 5.69 11.65 6.75
N ASN A 86 6.80 12.25 7.20
CA ASN A 86 8.04 11.52 7.48
C ASN A 86 7.85 10.45 8.56
N ALA A 87 7.11 10.77 9.62
CA ALA A 87 6.79 9.82 10.69
C ALA A 87 5.84 8.71 10.23
N ALA A 88 4.93 8.99 9.28
CA ALA A 88 4.08 7.97 8.68
C ALA A 88 4.88 7.05 7.76
N GLN A 89 5.78 7.62 6.94
CA GLN A 89 6.65 6.85 6.04
C GLN A 89 7.59 5.93 6.83
N SER A 90 8.26 6.44 7.88
CA SER A 90 9.12 5.61 8.72
C SER A 90 8.38 4.42 9.34
N ARG A 91 7.13 4.60 9.78
CA ARG A 91 6.31 3.51 10.31
C ARG A 91 5.88 2.52 9.23
N ALA A 92 5.60 3.00 8.02
CA ALA A 92 5.27 2.14 6.89
C ALA A 92 6.49 1.31 6.46
N ASP A 93 7.68 1.91 6.43
CA ASP A 93 8.93 1.21 6.10
C ASP A 93 9.28 0.14 7.14
N GLU A 94 9.10 0.45 8.42
CA GLU A 94 9.26 -0.52 9.51
C GLU A 94 8.28 -1.69 9.36
N ALA A 95 6.99 -1.41 9.13
CA ALA A 95 5.98 -2.45 8.94
C ALA A 95 6.25 -3.32 7.70
N TYR A 96 6.69 -2.71 6.60
CA TYR A 96 7.04 -3.44 5.38
C TYR A 96 8.26 -4.33 5.57
N SER A 97 9.29 -3.85 6.29
CA SER A 97 10.47 -4.65 6.62
C SER A 97 10.08 -5.88 7.46
N LEU A 98 9.27 -5.69 8.51
CA LEU A 98 8.79 -6.79 9.36
C LEU A 98 7.96 -7.81 8.58
N ALA A 99 7.07 -7.36 7.69
CA ALA A 99 6.25 -8.22 6.85
C ALA A 99 7.09 -9.02 5.84
N THR A 100 8.18 -8.44 5.34
CA THR A 100 9.08 -9.09 4.37
C THR A 100 9.89 -10.21 5.00
N HIS A 101 10.26 -10.11 6.28
CA HIS A 101 10.95 -11.18 7.01
C HIS A 101 10.00 -12.37 7.26
N LEU A 102 8.81 -12.09 7.79
CA LEU A 102 7.90 -13.13 8.28
C LEU A 102 7.33 -14.09 7.22
N SER A 103 7.35 -13.76 5.92
CA SER A 103 6.50 -14.47 4.95
C SER A 103 7.19 -15.53 4.08
N GLU A 104 8.48 -15.41 3.74
CA GLU A 104 9.07 -16.31 2.71
C GLU A 104 10.48 -16.81 3.00
N LYS A 105 11.31 -16.02 3.72
CA LYS A 105 12.70 -16.43 4.01
C LYS A 105 12.84 -17.13 5.36
N ASP A 106 11.91 -16.86 6.27
CA ASP A 106 11.98 -17.35 7.64
C ASP A 106 11.34 -18.74 7.81
N LEU A 107 10.76 -19.33 6.76
CA LEU A 107 10.07 -20.63 6.83
C LEU A 107 10.59 -21.63 5.80
N ASP A 108 11.12 -22.77 6.27
CA ASP A 108 11.42 -23.95 5.47
C ASP A 108 10.19 -24.87 5.48
N CYS A 109 9.51 -24.94 4.34
CA CYS A 109 8.23 -25.64 4.21
C CYS A 109 8.27 -26.77 3.18
N LYS A 110 7.90 -27.98 3.60
CA LYS A 110 7.76 -29.17 2.76
C LYS A 110 6.34 -29.71 2.80
N THR A 111 6.00 -30.51 1.80
CA THR A 111 4.71 -31.21 1.73
C THR A 111 4.99 -32.71 1.77
N THR A 112 4.34 -33.41 2.69
CA THR A 112 4.44 -34.87 2.82
C THR A 112 3.13 -35.52 2.42
N THR A 113 3.20 -36.68 1.76
CA THR A 113 2.03 -37.44 1.34
C THR A 113 1.79 -38.56 2.34
N VAL A 114 0.58 -38.62 2.90
CA VAL A 114 0.14 -39.69 3.80
C VAL A 114 -0.99 -40.46 3.14
N GLN A 115 -0.87 -41.79 3.10
CA GLN A 115 -1.86 -42.67 2.49
C GLN A 115 -2.69 -43.37 3.55
N GLN A 116 -3.96 -43.62 3.21
CA GLN A 116 -4.87 -44.46 3.99
C GLN A 116 -4.93 -44.10 5.48
N SER A 117 -4.95 -42.80 5.79
CA SER A 117 -5.01 -42.30 7.17
C SER A 117 -6.10 -41.24 7.30
N ASN A 118 -6.63 -41.04 8.49
CA ASN A 118 -7.44 -39.86 8.83
C ASN A 118 -6.63 -38.78 9.57
N ILE A 119 -5.38 -39.05 9.94
CA ILE A 119 -4.49 -38.14 10.66
C ILE A 119 -3.24 -37.89 9.82
N GLY A 120 -2.86 -36.62 9.71
CA GLY A 120 -1.58 -36.20 9.14
C GLY A 120 -0.76 -35.46 10.20
N THR A 121 0.52 -35.79 10.29
CA THR A 121 1.49 -35.18 11.20
C THR A 121 2.77 -34.84 10.43
N CYS A 122 3.58 -33.97 11.02
CA CYS A 122 4.90 -33.63 10.51
C CYS A 122 6.00 -34.39 11.26
N GLU A 123 7.18 -34.51 10.65
CA GLU A 123 8.35 -35.03 11.35
C GLU A 123 8.82 -34.07 12.46
N PRO A 124 9.54 -34.56 13.48
CA PRO A 124 10.01 -33.71 14.57
C PRO A 124 10.74 -32.45 14.10
N GLY A 125 10.43 -31.32 14.73
CA GLY A 125 10.98 -30.01 14.37
C GLY A 125 10.22 -29.27 13.26
N TYR A 126 9.16 -29.86 12.71
CA TYR A 126 8.21 -29.19 11.82
C TYR A 126 6.83 -29.09 12.46
N THR A 127 6.12 -28.02 12.14
CA THR A 127 4.76 -27.72 12.55
C THR A 127 3.78 -27.99 11.41
N VAL A 128 2.63 -28.59 11.72
CA VAL A 128 1.55 -28.78 10.74
C VAL A 128 0.90 -27.44 10.43
N MET A 129 0.90 -27.07 9.15
CA MET A 129 0.27 -25.83 8.66
C MET A 129 -1.10 -26.08 8.02
N GLY A 130 -1.33 -27.28 7.49
CA GLY A 130 -2.56 -27.61 6.79
C GLY A 130 -2.53 -28.98 6.15
N CYS A 131 -3.71 -29.51 5.87
CA CYS A 131 -3.86 -30.77 5.16
C CYS A 131 -4.97 -30.71 4.13
N VAL A 132 -4.73 -31.39 3.01
CA VAL A 132 -5.69 -31.50 1.92
C VAL A 132 -5.82 -32.96 1.51
N GLN A 133 -7.05 -33.41 1.27
CA GLN A 133 -7.30 -34.71 0.66
C GLN A 133 -7.07 -34.60 -0.85
N THR A 134 -6.09 -35.32 -1.37
CA THR A 134 -5.75 -35.31 -2.80
C THR A 134 -6.39 -36.45 -3.57
N ARG A 135 -6.78 -37.53 -2.88
CA ARG A 135 -7.44 -38.68 -3.51
C ARG A 135 -8.69 -39.11 -2.75
N TYR A 136 -9.77 -39.28 -3.50
CA TYR A 136 -11.05 -39.81 -3.04
C TYR A 136 -11.67 -40.68 -4.12
N THR A 137 -12.55 -41.61 -3.73
CA THR A 137 -13.31 -42.42 -4.69
C THR A 137 -14.74 -42.62 -4.18
N HIS A 138 -15.67 -42.95 -5.07
CA HIS A 138 -17.04 -43.23 -4.67
C HIS A 138 -17.20 -44.51 -3.83
N ARG A 139 -16.25 -45.46 -3.90
CA ARG A 139 -16.32 -46.76 -3.21
C ARG A 139 -15.57 -46.83 -1.88
N ALA A 140 -14.53 -46.01 -1.69
CA ALA A 140 -13.64 -46.10 -0.53
C ALA A 140 -13.67 -44.85 0.36
N GLY A 141 -14.84 -44.20 0.44
CA GLY A 141 -15.03 -42.94 1.17
C GLY A 141 -14.82 -41.74 0.24
N GLY A 142 -15.85 -40.90 0.15
CA GLY A 142 -15.82 -39.66 -0.63
C GLY A 142 -14.89 -38.60 -0.02
N LEU A 143 -15.12 -37.35 -0.38
CA LEU A 143 -14.45 -36.23 0.27
C LEU A 143 -14.73 -36.26 1.77
N SER A 144 -13.66 -36.26 2.56
CA SER A 144 -13.71 -36.11 4.01
C SER A 144 -13.47 -34.65 4.37
N PHE A 145 -14.14 -34.19 5.41
CA PHE A 145 -13.96 -32.84 5.92
C PHE A 145 -12.93 -32.82 7.04
N LEU A 146 -12.11 -31.77 7.05
CA LEU A 146 -11.13 -31.52 8.09
C LEU A 146 -11.85 -31.15 9.38
N ARG A 147 -11.57 -31.88 10.47
CA ARG A 147 -12.16 -31.65 11.80
C ARG A 147 -11.26 -30.88 12.73
N GLU A 148 -9.96 -31.04 12.54
CA GLU A 148 -8.97 -30.55 13.48
C GLU A 148 -7.74 -30.13 12.69
N LEU A 149 -7.22 -28.96 13.02
CA LEU A 149 -5.96 -28.45 12.53
C LEU A 149 -5.30 -27.69 13.68
N ASN A 150 -4.17 -28.20 14.14
CA ASN A 150 -3.32 -27.55 15.12
C ASN A 150 -1.85 -27.76 14.72
N ASN A 151 -0.93 -27.31 15.58
CA ASN A 151 0.51 -27.34 15.30
C ASN A 151 1.10 -28.76 15.24
N GLU A 152 0.42 -29.77 15.77
CA GLU A 152 0.91 -31.15 15.88
C GLU A 152 0.30 -32.08 14.84
N GLN A 153 -1.00 -31.90 14.56
CA GLN A 153 -1.75 -32.77 13.66
C GLN A 153 -2.85 -32.02 12.91
N CYS A 154 -3.21 -32.61 11.78
CA CYS A 154 -4.47 -32.39 11.11
C CYS A 154 -5.27 -33.69 11.11
N ARG A 155 -6.59 -33.60 11.28
CA ARG A 155 -7.45 -34.79 11.34
C ARG A 155 -8.71 -34.62 10.52
N PHE A 156 -8.93 -35.54 9.60
CA PHE A 156 -10.18 -35.69 8.85
C PHE A 156 -11.21 -36.50 9.63
N ASN A 157 -12.50 -36.31 9.31
CA ASN A 157 -13.58 -37.03 9.97
C ASN A 157 -13.58 -38.53 9.69
N SER A 158 -13.04 -38.94 8.54
CA SER A 158 -12.92 -40.32 8.11
C SER A 158 -11.53 -40.56 7.53
N GLN A 159 -11.16 -41.83 7.39
CA GLN A 159 -9.96 -42.21 6.66
C GLN A 159 -10.01 -41.67 5.23
N VAL A 160 -8.93 -41.07 4.77
CA VAL A 160 -8.76 -40.63 3.39
C VAL A 160 -7.73 -41.51 2.69
N LEU A 161 -7.90 -41.70 1.38
CA LEU A 161 -6.99 -42.54 0.59
C LEU A 161 -5.62 -41.92 0.47
N GLU A 162 -5.59 -40.60 0.29
CA GLU A 162 -4.35 -39.82 0.20
C GLU A 162 -4.63 -38.41 0.72
N MET A 163 -3.74 -37.92 1.58
CA MET A 163 -3.66 -36.52 1.96
C MET A 163 -2.26 -35.99 1.74
N GLN A 164 -2.17 -34.70 1.48
CA GLN A 164 -0.94 -33.93 1.56
C GLN A 164 -0.96 -33.08 2.83
N VAL A 165 0.10 -33.18 3.62
CA VAL A 165 0.33 -32.41 4.86
C VAL A 165 1.38 -31.35 4.55
N ARG A 166 1.06 -30.08 4.74
CA ARG A 166 2.02 -28.98 4.64
C ARG A 166 2.70 -28.81 5.99
N CYS A 167 4.01 -29.00 6.01
CA CYS A 167 4.85 -28.94 7.19
C CYS A 167 5.83 -27.77 7.05
N CYS A 168 5.88 -26.87 8.02
CA CYS A 168 6.81 -25.75 8.02
C CYS A 168 7.58 -25.69 9.33
N ARG A 169 8.80 -25.16 9.27
CA ARG A 169 9.60 -24.80 10.43
C ARG A 169 10.28 -23.46 10.18
N ALA A 170 10.81 -22.84 11.24
CA ALA A 170 11.73 -21.73 11.07
C ALA A 170 12.89 -22.16 10.17
N ALA A 171 13.19 -21.38 9.13
CA ALA A 171 14.35 -21.60 8.29
C ALA A 171 15.59 -21.54 9.19
N ASN A 172 16.46 -22.53 9.08
CA ASN A 172 17.76 -22.43 9.72
C ASN A 172 18.51 -21.32 9.00
N ASP A 173 18.59 -20.14 9.60
CA ASP A 173 19.56 -19.15 9.19
C ASP A 173 20.92 -19.84 9.18
N GLY A 174 21.50 -20.03 7.99
CA GLY A 174 22.90 -20.46 7.84
C GLY A 174 23.90 -19.45 8.41
N GLY A 175 23.45 -18.56 9.30
CA GLY A 175 24.27 -17.65 10.10
C GLY A 175 24.98 -18.45 11.16
N THR A 176 26.21 -18.85 10.84
CA THR A 176 27.24 -19.13 11.81
C THR A 176 27.34 -17.91 12.73
N VAL A 177 26.68 -17.94 13.89
CA VAL A 177 26.94 -17.00 14.97
C VAL A 177 28.33 -17.37 15.50
N SER A 178 29.36 -16.80 14.88
CA SER A 178 30.69 -16.75 15.42
C SER A 178 30.60 -15.98 16.74
N SER A 179 30.48 -16.72 17.83
CA SER A 179 30.59 -16.22 19.19
C SER A 179 32.05 -15.80 19.38
N GLY A 180 32.33 -14.53 19.09
CA GLY A 180 33.60 -13.89 19.40
C GLY A 180 33.81 -13.87 20.91
N SER A 181 34.96 -14.41 21.32
CA SER A 181 35.48 -14.43 22.70
C SER A 181 35.90 -13.06 23.20
#